data_AF-A0A0C9TEV3-F1
#
_entry.id   AF-A0A0C9TEV3-F1
#
_cell.length_a   1.000
_cell.length_b   1.000
_cell.length_c   1.000
_cell.angle_alpha   90.00
_cell.angle_beta   90.00
_cell.angle_gamma   90.00
#
_symmetry.space_group_name_H-M   'P 1'
#
loop_
_entity.id
_entity.type
_entity.pdbx_description
1 polymer ?
#
loop_
_entity_poly.entity_id
_entity_poly.type
_entity_poly.pdbx_seq_one_letter_code
_entity_poly.pdbx_strand_id
1 'polypeptide(L)'
;MASHRAQLLLTLLPTALAFGLQAVEPEVEPLKNLDTDMPVDLPDTEARFFVANVEQLQNENGEEVLDALLTGWVDFDSRQFVPDAEWAEELSQYLEDLVDMRINHVRAWVRSNLTRFQASQASVLELQRVVESAIIDLKSSVQLCRMQCSCCQLLCIQNRHHDGPHDCQTEHTCTQKCEFCAEFEIPEEQEAKKCSMM
;
A
#
# COMPACT_ATOMS: atom_id res chain seq x y z
N MET A 1 -11.12 -17.51 -28.30
CA MET A 1 -11.15 -17.95 -26.89
C MET A 1 -10.06 -17.31 -26.05
N ALA A 2 -8.77 -17.41 -26.39
CA ALA A 2 -7.69 -16.77 -25.63
C ALA A 2 -7.81 -15.24 -25.53
N SER A 3 -8.09 -14.56 -26.66
CA SER A 3 -8.31 -13.11 -26.69
C SER A 3 -9.47 -12.67 -25.79
N HIS A 4 -10.59 -13.40 -25.81
CA HIS A 4 -11.72 -13.15 -24.90
C HIS A 4 -11.33 -13.35 -23.42
N ARG A 5 -10.58 -14.41 -23.11
CA ARG A 5 -10.11 -14.65 -21.73
C ARG A 5 -9.15 -13.54 -21.28
N ALA A 6 -8.22 -13.13 -22.13
CA ALA A 6 -7.29 -12.06 -21.82
C ALA A 6 -8.03 -10.72 -21.59
N GLN A 7 -9.01 -10.41 -22.42
CA GLN A 7 -9.84 -9.20 -22.27
C GLN A 7 -10.62 -9.22 -20.95
N LEU A 8 -11.20 -10.35 -20.57
CA LEU A 8 -11.90 -10.50 -19.28
C LEU A 8 -10.96 -10.33 -18.09
N LEU A 9 -9.75 -10.90 -18.15
CA LEU A 9 -8.76 -10.71 -17.08
C LEU A 9 -8.33 -9.25 -16.98
N LEU A 10 -8.19 -8.54 -18.10
CA LEU A 10 -7.89 -7.10 -18.11
C LEU A 10 -8.98 -6.28 -17.41
N THR A 11 -10.26 -6.61 -17.60
CA THR A 11 -11.36 -5.89 -16.93
C THR A 11 -11.42 -6.15 -15.43
N LEU A 12 -10.99 -7.33 -14.99
CA LEU A 12 -11.00 -7.73 -13.58
C LEU A 12 -9.72 -7.34 -12.82
N LEU A 13 -8.63 -7.05 -13.55
CA LEU A 13 -7.31 -6.79 -12.97
C LEU A 13 -7.30 -5.64 -11.94
N PRO A 14 -7.97 -4.50 -12.15
CA PRO A 14 -7.94 -3.41 -11.16
C PRO A 14 -8.52 -3.84 -9.80
N THR A 15 -9.68 -4.52 -9.81
CA THR A 15 -10.30 -5.08 -8.61
C THR A 15 -9.42 -6.16 -7.97
N ALA A 16 -8.83 -7.03 -8.78
CA ALA A 16 -7.93 -8.07 -8.30
C ALA A 16 -6.71 -7.49 -7.57
N LEU A 17 -6.12 -6.41 -8.08
CA LEU A 17 -4.99 -5.73 -7.43
C LEU A 17 -5.44 -4.98 -6.16
N ALA A 18 -6.56 -4.26 -6.22
CA ALA A 18 -7.06 -3.48 -5.09
C ALA A 18 -7.51 -4.35 -3.91
N PHE A 19 -8.18 -5.48 -4.18
CA PHE A 19 -8.86 -6.29 -3.15
C PHE A 19 -8.44 -7.76 -3.06
N GLY A 20 -7.71 -8.30 -4.04
CA GLY A 20 -7.41 -9.75 -4.05
C GLY A 20 -8.63 -10.59 -4.43
N LEU A 21 -9.59 -9.98 -5.11
CA LEU A 21 -10.92 -10.53 -5.41
C LEU A 21 -11.30 -10.27 -6.88
N GLN A 22 -12.18 -11.12 -7.44
CA GLN A 22 -12.78 -10.87 -8.76
C GLN A 22 -13.95 -9.88 -8.66
N ALA A 23 -14.70 -9.92 -7.56
CA ALA A 23 -15.79 -9.02 -7.26
C ALA A 23 -15.88 -8.77 -5.74
N VAL A 24 -16.31 -7.57 -5.38
CA VAL A 24 -16.47 -7.14 -3.97
C VAL A 24 -17.94 -6.98 -3.62
N GLU A 25 -18.72 -6.33 -4.50
CA GLU A 25 -20.16 -6.13 -4.35
C GLU A 25 -20.86 -6.48 -5.67
N PRO A 26 -22.10 -6.99 -5.64
CA PRO A 26 -22.89 -7.34 -4.44
C PRO A 26 -22.49 -8.67 -3.79
N GLU A 27 -21.71 -9.51 -4.49
CA GLU A 27 -21.22 -10.79 -3.99
C GLU A 27 -19.69 -10.79 -4.02
N VAL A 28 -19.08 -11.15 -2.89
CA VAL A 28 -17.63 -11.30 -2.77
C VAL A 28 -17.20 -12.56 -3.50
N GLU A 29 -16.40 -12.40 -4.56
CA GLU A 29 -15.86 -13.52 -5.33
C GLU A 29 -14.33 -13.58 -5.22
N PRO A 30 -13.75 -14.71 -4.77
CA PRO A 30 -12.30 -14.88 -4.73
C PRO A 30 -11.71 -14.94 -6.14
N LEU A 31 -10.38 -14.79 -6.25
CA LEU A 31 -9.67 -15.06 -7.50
C LEU A 31 -9.79 -16.55 -7.87
N LYS A 32 -10.61 -16.87 -8.88
CA LYS A 32 -10.83 -18.25 -9.35
C LYS A 32 -10.20 -18.53 -10.70
N ASN A 33 -9.92 -19.80 -10.93
CA ASN A 33 -9.70 -20.32 -12.27
C ASN A 33 -11.06 -20.48 -12.98
N LEU A 34 -11.32 -19.66 -14.00
CA LEU A 34 -12.59 -19.57 -14.72
C LEU A 34 -12.97 -20.83 -15.53
N ASP A 35 -12.12 -21.87 -15.54
CA ASP A 35 -12.39 -23.14 -16.20
C ASP A 35 -12.83 -24.24 -15.24
N THR A 36 -12.37 -24.14 -13.99
CA THR A 36 -12.66 -25.11 -12.94
C THR A 36 -13.60 -24.56 -11.87
N ASP A 37 -13.82 -23.23 -11.89
CA ASP A 37 -14.54 -22.48 -10.86
C ASP A 37 -13.94 -22.64 -9.44
N MET A 38 -12.68 -23.06 -9.37
CA MET A 38 -11.96 -23.24 -8.11
C MET A 38 -11.16 -21.99 -7.75
N PRO A 39 -11.16 -21.56 -6.47
CA PRO A 39 -10.28 -20.52 -5.98
C PRO A 39 -8.80 -20.85 -6.22
N VAL A 40 -7.99 -19.81 -6.43
CA VAL A 40 -6.54 -19.92 -6.47
C VAL A 40 -6.03 -20.08 -5.04
N ASP A 41 -5.38 -21.20 -4.77
CA ASP A 41 -4.86 -21.54 -3.45
C ASP A 41 -3.50 -20.87 -3.21
N LEU A 42 -3.51 -19.56 -2.94
CA LEU A 42 -2.37 -18.82 -2.45
C LEU A 42 -2.79 -17.85 -1.33
N PRO A 43 -1.95 -17.69 -0.29
CA PRO A 43 -2.17 -16.67 0.73
C PRO A 43 -2.22 -15.26 0.13
N ASP A 44 -3.09 -14.43 0.69
CA ASP A 44 -3.22 -13.02 0.41
C ASP A 44 -3.61 -12.28 1.71
N THR A 45 -3.64 -10.96 1.65
CA THR A 45 -4.08 -10.07 2.72
C THR A 45 -5.49 -9.53 2.46
N GLU A 46 -6.22 -9.21 3.52
CA GLU A 46 -7.48 -8.44 3.46
C GLU A 46 -7.24 -6.94 3.21
N ALA A 47 -5.97 -6.51 3.18
CA ALA A 47 -5.59 -5.14 2.92
C ALA A 47 -6.12 -4.64 1.57
N ARG A 48 -6.54 -3.37 1.56
CA ARG A 48 -7.02 -2.65 0.39
C ARG A 48 -5.90 -1.77 -0.13
N PHE A 49 -5.62 -1.85 -1.43
CA PHE A 49 -4.61 -1.00 -2.06
C PHE A 49 -5.24 0.00 -3.01
N PHE A 50 -4.59 1.15 -3.12
CA PHE A 50 -4.99 2.15 -4.10
C PHE A 50 -4.61 1.68 -5.51
N VAL A 51 -5.63 1.52 -6.35
CA VAL A 51 -5.46 1.24 -7.78
C VAL A 51 -6.36 2.21 -8.54
N ALA A 52 -5.76 2.95 -9.47
CA ALA A 52 -6.50 3.91 -10.27
C ALA A 52 -7.61 3.21 -11.08
N ASN A 53 -8.75 3.90 -11.24
CA ASN A 53 -9.90 3.47 -12.05
C ASN A 53 -10.68 2.25 -11.52
N VAL A 54 -10.62 1.98 -10.22
CA VAL A 54 -11.54 1.03 -9.57
C VAL A 54 -12.78 1.78 -9.10
N GLU A 55 -13.98 1.35 -9.53
CA GLU A 55 -15.24 2.05 -9.23
C GLU A 55 -15.46 2.22 -7.72
N GLN A 56 -15.16 1.19 -6.94
CA GLN A 56 -15.26 1.18 -5.48
C GLN A 56 -14.25 2.12 -4.78
N LEU A 57 -13.22 2.59 -5.50
CA LEU A 57 -12.19 3.50 -5.02
C LEU A 57 -12.38 4.94 -5.55
N GLN A 58 -13.43 5.23 -6.33
CA GLN A 58 -13.60 6.53 -7.01
C GLN A 58 -13.60 7.75 -6.09
N ASN A 59 -13.98 7.58 -4.83
CA ASN A 59 -14.06 8.66 -3.84
C ASN A 59 -12.90 8.65 -2.84
N GLU A 60 -12.02 7.64 -2.88
CA GLU A 60 -10.89 7.52 -1.96
C GLU A 60 -9.64 8.13 -2.56
N ASN A 61 -8.93 8.93 -1.78
CA ASN A 61 -7.60 9.40 -2.15
C ASN A 61 -6.56 8.32 -1.84
N GLY A 62 -5.53 8.18 -2.69
CA GLY A 62 -4.47 7.19 -2.47
C GLY A 62 -3.75 7.34 -1.13
N GLU A 63 -3.66 8.57 -0.62
CA GLU A 63 -3.08 8.85 0.69
C GLU A 63 -3.96 8.33 1.86
N GLU A 64 -5.28 8.37 1.73
CA GLU A 64 -6.21 7.84 2.75
C GLU A 64 -6.13 6.31 2.82
N VAL A 65 -6.00 5.66 1.65
CA VAL A 65 -5.80 4.21 1.59
C VAL A 65 -4.44 3.84 2.19
N LEU A 66 -3.39 4.62 1.92
CA LEU A 66 -2.08 4.41 2.53
C LEU A 66 -2.14 4.56 4.05
N ASP A 67 -2.79 5.60 4.58
CA ASP A 67 -2.97 5.81 6.03
C ASP A 67 -3.67 4.62 6.71
N ALA A 68 -4.70 4.07 6.07
CA ALA A 68 -5.36 2.85 6.56
C ALA A 68 -4.43 1.62 6.58
N LEU A 69 -3.53 1.48 5.60
CA LEU A 69 -2.52 0.42 5.60
C LEU A 69 -1.50 0.61 6.73
N LEU A 70 -1.01 1.84 6.89
CA LEU A 70 -0.03 2.23 7.90
C LEU A 70 -0.53 1.92 9.31
N THR A 71 -1.75 2.36 9.64
CA THR A 71 -2.40 2.14 10.94
C THR A 71 -2.77 0.68 11.20
N GLY A 72 -2.81 -0.17 10.16
CA GLY A 72 -2.98 -1.61 10.30
C GLY A 72 -1.74 -2.33 10.83
N TRP A 73 -0.57 -1.69 10.84
CA TRP A 73 0.65 -2.29 11.38
C TRP A 73 0.62 -2.31 12.91
N VAL A 74 0.89 -3.47 13.50
CA VAL A 74 0.80 -3.68 14.95
C VAL A 74 1.72 -2.77 15.77
N ASP A 75 2.86 -2.36 15.21
CA ASP A 75 3.86 -1.53 15.87
C ASP A 75 3.80 -0.07 15.42
N PHE A 76 2.72 0.36 14.75
CA PHE A 76 2.57 1.74 14.27
C PHE A 76 2.73 2.77 15.39
N ASP A 77 2.07 2.55 16.54
CA ASP A 77 2.14 3.44 17.71
C ASP A 77 3.46 3.33 18.49
N SER A 78 4.41 2.50 18.06
CA SER A 78 5.68 2.29 18.75
C SER A 78 6.78 3.30 18.37
N ARG A 79 6.52 4.16 17.37
CA ARG A 79 7.50 5.05 16.74
C ARG A 79 8.37 5.85 17.69
N GLN A 80 7.78 6.35 18.78
CA GLN A 80 8.48 7.15 19.80
C GLN A 80 9.44 6.35 20.70
N PHE A 81 9.38 5.01 20.66
CA PHE A 81 10.15 4.14 21.55
C PHE A 81 11.37 3.50 20.88
N VAL A 82 11.49 3.63 19.57
CA VAL A 82 12.58 3.05 18.77
C VAL A 82 13.20 4.14 17.88
N PRO A 83 14.43 3.94 17.37
CA PRO A 83 15.02 4.87 16.41
C PRO A 83 14.13 5.03 15.17
N ASP A 84 13.82 6.27 14.80
CA ASP A 84 12.87 6.57 13.71
C ASP A 84 13.25 5.95 12.36
N ALA A 85 14.55 5.82 12.07
CA ALA A 85 15.04 5.16 10.87
C ALA A 85 14.77 3.65 10.86
N GLU A 86 14.86 2.99 12.03
CA GLU A 86 14.55 1.58 12.22
C GLU A 86 13.05 1.34 12.10
N TRP A 87 12.24 2.14 12.81
CA TRP A 87 10.78 2.08 12.70
C TRP A 87 10.27 2.26 11.27
N ALA A 88 10.80 3.26 10.55
CA ALA A 88 10.38 3.53 9.17
C ALA A 88 10.82 2.42 8.20
N GLU A 89 11.93 1.72 8.47
CA GLU A 89 12.36 0.57 7.69
C GLU A 89 11.41 -0.61 7.91
N GLU A 90 11.09 -0.93 9.16
CA GLU A 90 10.17 -2.02 9.49
C GLU A 90 8.75 -1.77 8.96
N LEU A 91 8.26 -0.53 9.06
CA LEU A 91 7.00 -0.13 8.46
C LEU A 91 7.01 -0.30 6.93
N SER A 92 8.12 0.08 6.27
CA SER A 92 8.26 -0.11 4.82
C SER A 92 8.23 -1.60 4.46
N GLN A 93 8.94 -2.44 5.23
CA GLN A 93 8.94 -3.89 5.02
C GLN A 93 7.55 -4.50 5.19
N TYR A 94 6.78 -4.06 6.20
CA TYR A 94 5.41 -4.49 6.39
C TYR A 94 4.54 -4.18 5.16
N LEU A 95 4.62 -2.96 4.61
CA LEU A 95 3.87 -2.60 3.39
C LEU A 95 4.32 -3.41 2.18
N GLU A 96 5.62 -3.65 2.03
CA GLU A 96 6.18 -4.49 0.96
C GLU A 96 5.66 -5.93 1.05
N ASP A 97 5.62 -6.52 2.25
CA ASP A 97 5.10 -7.87 2.47
C ASP A 97 3.63 -7.99 2.07
N LEU A 98 2.81 -7.00 2.45
CA LEU A 98 1.40 -6.95 2.05
C LEU A 98 1.23 -6.91 0.52
N VAL A 99 1.97 -6.01 -0.15
CA VAL A 99 1.90 -5.88 -1.61
C VAL A 99 2.43 -7.12 -2.32
N ASP A 100 3.48 -7.74 -1.81
CA ASP A 100 4.04 -8.95 -2.42
C ASP A 100 3.09 -10.15 -2.29
N MET A 101 2.37 -10.30 -1.18
CA MET A 101 1.28 -11.30 -1.07
C MET A 101 0.24 -11.11 -2.17
N ARG A 102 -0.26 -9.87 -2.33
CA ARG A 102 -1.25 -9.52 -3.35
C ARG A 102 -0.75 -9.78 -4.77
N ILE A 103 0.48 -9.34 -5.08
CA ILE A 103 1.10 -9.54 -6.39
C ILE A 103 1.24 -11.03 -6.71
N ASN A 104 1.71 -11.83 -5.74
CA ASN A 104 1.89 -13.26 -5.94
C ASN A 104 0.56 -13.96 -6.21
N HIS A 105 -0.49 -13.61 -5.46
CA HIS A 105 -1.84 -14.14 -5.65
C HIS A 105 -2.40 -13.77 -7.04
N VAL A 106 -2.33 -12.49 -7.43
CA VAL A 106 -2.81 -12.02 -8.75
C VAL A 106 -2.02 -12.64 -9.91
N ARG A 107 -0.69 -12.74 -9.82
CA ARG A 107 0.13 -13.39 -10.85
C ARG A 107 -0.22 -14.86 -11.01
N ALA A 108 -0.44 -15.58 -9.91
CA ALA A 108 -0.87 -16.98 -9.96
C ALA A 108 -2.26 -17.13 -10.57
N TRP A 109 -3.19 -16.23 -10.22
CA TRP A 109 -4.52 -16.20 -10.81
C TRP A 109 -4.49 -15.98 -12.31
N VAL A 110 -3.74 -14.99 -12.79
CA VAL A 110 -3.53 -14.75 -14.23
C VAL A 110 -2.92 -15.97 -14.90
N ARG A 111 -1.86 -16.56 -14.33
CA ARG A 111 -1.21 -17.76 -14.87
C ARG A 111 -2.17 -18.94 -14.97
N SER A 112 -2.96 -19.19 -13.92
CA SER A 112 -3.91 -20.30 -13.87
C SER A 112 -4.96 -20.19 -15.00
N ASN A 113 -5.45 -18.98 -15.25
CA ASN A 113 -6.43 -18.70 -16.29
C ASN A 113 -5.86 -18.69 -17.71
N LEU A 114 -4.53 -18.71 -17.85
CA LEU A 114 -3.83 -18.71 -19.13
C LEU A 114 -3.15 -20.04 -19.48
N THR A 115 -3.14 -21.01 -18.57
CA THR A 115 -2.32 -22.24 -18.67
C THR A 115 -2.56 -23.04 -19.97
N ARG A 116 -3.78 -23.02 -20.51
CA ARG A 116 -4.14 -23.74 -21.74
C ARG A 116 -3.94 -22.95 -23.04
N PHE A 117 -3.54 -21.68 -22.96
CA PHE A 117 -3.31 -20.84 -24.14
C PHE A 117 -1.82 -20.73 -24.46
N GLN A 118 -1.50 -20.54 -25.74
CA GLN A 118 -0.10 -20.34 -26.14
C GLN A 118 0.38 -18.96 -25.69
N ALA A 119 1.51 -18.93 -24.98
CA ALA A 119 2.09 -17.70 -24.42
C ALA A 119 2.46 -16.65 -25.50
N SER A 120 2.69 -17.07 -26.75
CA SER A 120 3.07 -16.19 -27.86
C SER A 120 1.89 -15.45 -28.52
N GLN A 121 0.66 -15.67 -28.07
CA GLN A 121 -0.49 -14.96 -28.63
C GLN A 121 -0.48 -13.48 -28.21
N ALA A 122 -0.70 -12.57 -29.15
CA ALA A 122 -0.60 -11.12 -28.92
C ALA A 122 -1.46 -10.63 -27.75
N SER A 123 -2.68 -11.17 -27.59
CA SER A 123 -3.56 -10.80 -26.48
C SER A 123 -3.06 -11.27 -25.11
N VAL A 124 -2.31 -12.38 -25.05
CA VAL A 124 -1.70 -12.88 -23.82
C VAL A 124 -0.50 -12.02 -23.45
N LEU A 125 0.33 -11.67 -24.43
CA LEU A 125 1.48 -10.78 -24.23
C LEU A 125 1.04 -9.39 -23.77
N GLU A 126 -0.03 -8.85 -24.35
CA GLU A 126 -0.55 -7.54 -23.93
C GLU A 126 -1.09 -7.58 -22.50
N LEU A 127 -1.86 -8.61 -22.13
CA LEU A 127 -2.30 -8.79 -20.75
C LEU A 127 -1.11 -8.86 -19.78
N GLN A 128 -0.07 -9.64 -20.10
CA GLN A 128 1.12 -9.72 -19.26
C GLN A 128 1.81 -8.36 -19.09
N ARG A 129 1.93 -7.59 -20.18
CA ARG A 129 2.50 -6.23 -20.14
C ARG A 129 1.70 -5.30 -19.23
N VAL A 130 0.37 -5.34 -19.32
CA VAL A 130 -0.51 -4.53 -18.47
C VAL A 130 -0.42 -4.95 -17.01
N VAL A 131 -0.39 -6.26 -16.73
CA VAL A 131 -0.21 -6.79 -15.37
C VAL A 131 1.09 -6.29 -14.76
N GLU A 132 2.21 -6.40 -15.46
CA GLU A 132 3.50 -5.96 -14.93
C GLU A 132 3.57 -4.44 -14.76
N SER A 133 2.96 -3.66 -15.65
CA SER A 133 2.83 -2.20 -15.46
C SER A 133 2.02 -1.87 -14.21
N ALA A 134 0.86 -2.49 -14.03
CA ALA A 134 -0.02 -2.24 -12.89
C ALA A 134 0.60 -2.69 -11.56
N ILE A 135 1.44 -3.74 -11.57
CA ILE A 135 2.23 -4.16 -10.42
C ILE A 135 3.26 -3.10 -10.01
N ILE A 136 3.92 -2.46 -10.98
CA ILE A 136 4.86 -1.37 -10.70
C ILE A 136 4.11 -0.19 -10.06
N ASP A 137 2.95 0.17 -10.61
CA ASP A 137 2.11 1.25 -10.06
C ASP A 137 1.63 0.92 -8.64
N LEU A 138 1.20 -0.31 -8.39
CA LEU A 138 0.80 -0.79 -7.07
C LEU A 138 1.94 -0.67 -6.04
N LYS A 139 3.16 -1.13 -6.39
CA LYS A 139 4.33 -0.98 -5.52
C LYS A 139 4.64 0.48 -5.24
N SER A 140 4.55 1.34 -6.25
CA SER A 140 4.77 2.79 -6.11
C SER A 140 3.74 3.44 -5.17
N SER A 141 2.49 2.94 -5.15
CA SER A 141 1.41 3.48 -4.32
C SER A 141 1.61 3.32 -2.82
N VAL A 142 2.46 2.38 -2.38
CA VAL A 142 2.77 2.15 -0.96
C VAL A 142 4.17 2.55 -0.54
N GLN A 143 5.00 3.05 -1.46
CA GLN A 143 6.34 3.50 -1.11
C GLN A 143 6.28 4.76 -0.26
N LEU A 144 7.00 4.76 0.87
CA LEU A 144 7.09 5.90 1.76
C LEU A 144 8.13 6.91 1.27
N CYS A 145 7.89 8.19 1.57
CA CYS A 145 8.78 9.30 1.21
C CYS A 145 10.13 9.25 1.92
N ARG A 146 10.13 9.05 3.25
CA ARG A 146 11.32 8.97 4.10
C ARG A 146 12.27 10.17 4.01
N MET A 147 11.80 11.33 3.54
CA MET A 147 12.51 12.60 3.71
C MET A 147 12.27 13.16 5.12
N GLN A 148 13.13 14.03 5.61
CA GLN A 148 12.94 14.64 6.93
C GLN A 148 11.70 15.53 6.96
N CYS A 149 10.90 15.35 8.00
CA CYS A 149 9.74 16.17 8.28
C CYS A 149 10.14 17.63 8.46
N SER A 150 9.34 18.51 7.88
CA SER A 150 9.56 19.96 7.90
C SER A 150 9.45 20.58 9.31
N CYS A 151 8.92 19.85 10.29
CA CYS A 151 8.73 20.34 11.66
C CYS A 151 9.69 19.71 12.68
N CYS A 152 9.81 18.37 12.69
CA CYS A 152 10.41 17.64 13.82
C CYS A 152 11.54 16.67 13.46
N GLN A 153 12.05 16.70 12.21
CA GLN A 153 13.13 15.85 11.71
C GLN A 153 12.85 14.33 11.61
N LEU A 154 11.71 13.85 12.11
CA LEU A 154 11.24 12.49 11.87
C LEU A 154 10.99 12.24 10.37
N LEU A 155 11.08 11.00 9.92
CA LEU A 155 10.92 10.62 8.52
C LEU A 155 9.46 10.76 8.07
N CYS A 156 9.26 11.30 6.87
CA CYS A 156 7.95 11.42 6.25
C CYS A 156 7.39 10.03 5.90
N ILE A 157 6.15 9.76 6.31
CA ILE A 157 5.44 8.51 6.03
C ILE A 157 4.33 8.66 4.97
N GLN A 158 4.26 9.82 4.33
CA GLN A 158 3.39 10.01 3.18
C GLN A 158 3.90 9.21 1.97
N ASN A 159 3.06 9.05 0.94
CA ASN A 159 3.49 8.43 -0.31
C ASN A 159 4.73 9.12 -0.89
N ARG A 160 5.67 8.37 -1.45
CA ARG A 160 6.94 8.87 -2.00
C ARG A 160 6.80 10.05 -2.96
N HIS A 161 5.70 10.09 -3.71
CA HIS A 161 5.44 11.12 -4.72
C HIS A 161 4.41 12.16 -4.23
N HIS A 162 4.21 12.30 -2.92
CA HIS A 162 3.33 13.32 -2.36
C HIS A 162 3.82 14.73 -2.71
N ASP A 163 2.86 15.65 -2.86
CA ASP A 163 3.13 17.07 -2.99
C ASP A 163 3.13 17.75 -1.61
N GLY A 164 3.70 18.95 -1.52
CA GLY A 164 3.66 19.77 -0.32
C GLY A 164 4.80 19.50 0.69
N PRO A 165 4.70 20.05 1.90
CA PRO A 165 5.73 19.87 2.93
C PRO A 165 5.76 18.42 3.43
N HIS A 166 6.94 17.96 3.83
CA HIS A 166 7.11 16.62 4.41
C HIS A 166 6.49 16.56 5.81
N ASP A 167 5.44 15.76 5.96
CA ASP A 167 4.75 15.52 7.22
C ASP A 167 5.03 14.10 7.75
N CYS A 168 5.46 14.00 9.00
CA CYS A 168 5.63 12.70 9.65
C CYS A 168 4.31 12.11 10.18
N GLN A 169 3.19 12.83 10.02
CA GLN A 169 1.84 12.50 10.49
C GLN A 169 1.75 12.22 12.01
N THR A 170 2.67 12.79 12.79
CA THR A 170 2.57 12.80 14.25
C THR A 170 1.97 14.11 14.72
N GLU A 171 1.65 14.21 16.00
CA GLU A 171 1.25 15.48 16.62
C GLU A 171 2.42 16.48 16.74
N HIS A 172 3.63 16.09 16.33
CA HIS A 172 4.86 16.90 16.44
C HIS A 172 5.19 17.30 17.89
N THR A 173 4.64 16.56 18.86
CA THR A 173 4.87 16.72 20.29
C THR A 173 5.78 15.60 20.77
N CYS A 174 6.80 15.95 21.56
CA CYS A 174 7.66 14.93 22.17
C CYS A 174 6.91 14.33 23.36
N THR A 175 6.52 13.06 23.26
CA THR A 175 5.83 12.33 24.36
C THR A 175 6.80 11.85 25.45
N GLN A 176 8.10 11.89 25.18
CA GLN A 176 9.16 11.54 26.12
C GLN A 176 9.90 12.80 26.57
N LYS A 177 10.43 12.79 27.81
CA LYS A 177 11.41 13.80 28.22
C LYS A 177 12.72 13.53 27.49
N CYS A 178 12.91 14.09 26.30
CA CYS A 178 14.20 14.05 25.63
C CYS A 178 15.13 15.11 26.22
N GLU A 179 16.44 14.85 26.25
CA GLU A 179 17.45 15.78 26.80
C GLU A 179 17.39 17.15 26.10
N PHE A 180 17.07 17.17 24.81
CA PHE A 180 16.87 18.40 24.03
C PHE A 180 15.66 19.24 24.49
N CYS A 181 14.55 18.60 24.88
CA CYS A 181 13.40 19.28 25.48
C CYS A 181 13.63 19.66 26.95
N ALA A 182 14.51 18.93 27.64
CA ALA A 182 14.87 19.19 29.04
C ALA A 182 15.81 20.39 29.21
N GLU A 183 16.65 20.73 28.21
CA GLU A 183 17.53 21.91 28.26
C GLU A 183 16.78 23.26 28.25
N PHE A 184 15.47 23.27 27.99
CA PHE A 184 14.62 24.47 27.97
C PHE A 184 13.54 24.47 29.05
N GLU A 185 13.88 24.13 30.31
CA GLU A 185 12.99 24.29 31.46
C GLU A 185 12.39 25.72 31.50
N ILE A 186 11.08 25.83 31.28
CA ILE A 186 10.28 27.05 31.48
C ILE A 186 9.20 26.73 32.53
N PRO A 187 8.85 27.66 33.45
CA PRO A 187 7.92 27.43 34.55
C PRO A 187 6.53 26.92 34.12
N GLU A 188 5.90 26.16 35.04
CA GLU A 188 4.78 25.22 34.94
C GLU A 188 3.43 25.68 34.32
N GLU A 189 3.36 26.77 33.54
CA GLU A 189 2.07 27.33 33.06
C GLU A 189 1.87 27.37 31.53
N GLN A 190 2.67 26.67 30.71
CA GLN A 190 2.50 26.74 29.23
C GLN A 190 2.46 25.38 28.52
N GLU A 191 1.51 25.30 27.58
CA GLU A 191 1.11 24.19 26.70
C GLU A 191 2.30 23.42 26.10
N ALA A 192 2.09 22.11 25.88
CA ALA A 192 3.04 21.20 25.25
C ALA A 192 3.67 21.84 24.00
N LYS A 193 4.98 22.11 24.05
CA LYS A 193 5.68 22.73 22.92
C LYS A 193 5.76 21.74 21.77
N LYS A 194 5.31 22.19 20.58
CA LYS A 194 5.63 21.57 19.30
C LYS A 194 7.15 21.57 19.13
N CYS A 195 7.73 20.40 18.83
CA CYS A 195 9.12 20.30 18.41
C CYS A 195 9.25 20.99 17.04
N SER A 196 9.62 22.26 17.04
CA SER A 196 10.05 22.99 15.86
C SER A 196 11.53 23.28 16.04
N MET A 197 12.39 22.71 15.19
CA MET A 197 13.74 23.26 15.02
C MET A 197 13.63 24.54 14.18
N MET A 198 14.40 25.57 14.54
CA MET A 198 14.58 26.80 13.74
C MET A 198 15.28 26.51 12.41
#